data_AF-Q5YJR6-F1
#
_entry.id   AF-Q5YJR6-F1
#
_cell.length_a   1.000
_cell.length_b   1.000
_cell.length_c   1.000
_cell.angle_alpha   90.00
_cell.angle_beta   90.00
_cell.angle_gamma   90.00
#
_symmetry.space_group_name_H-M   'P 1'
#
loop_
_entity.id
_entity.type
_entity.pdbx_description
1 polymer ?
#
loop_
_entity_poly.entity_id
_entity_poly.type
_entity_poly.pdbx_seq_one_letter_code
_entity_poly.pdbx_strand_id
1 'polypeptide(L)'
;AKVVNDQVARGFEQLVELLECRRGVVTFGSAGAMIHKTLIGGGLTIPCIDTTNLEEAVNCARTMAKAGDMILLSPGCASFDEFRNFEHRGKVFQELARSGQSA
;
A
#
# COMPACT_ATOMS: atom_id res chain seq x y z
N ALA A 1 15.64 -6.98 38.09
CA ALA A 1 15.32 -8.29 37.46
C ALA A 1 13.80 -8.44 37.49
N LYS A 2 13.04 -8.54 36.41
CA LYS A 2 13.27 -9.12 35.08
C LYS A 2 13.45 -8.07 33.99
N VAL A 3 14.38 -8.36 33.10
CA VAL A 3 14.54 -7.75 31.78
C VAL A 3 13.27 -8.04 30.98
N VAL A 4 12.63 -7.00 30.46
CA VAL A 4 11.58 -7.14 29.45
C VAL A 4 12.30 -7.50 28.14
N ASN A 5 12.59 -8.80 27.97
CA ASN A 5 12.93 -9.37 26.68
C ASN A 5 11.78 -9.10 25.71
N ASP A 6 11.97 -8.85 24.43
CA ASP A 6 13.10 -8.41 23.63
C ASP A 6 12.45 -8.17 22.26
N GLN A 7 12.62 -6.98 21.68
CA GLN A 7 12.45 -6.68 20.26
C GLN A 7 11.33 -7.39 19.47
N VAL A 8 10.08 -6.92 19.58
CA VAL A 8 9.15 -7.07 18.45
C VAL A 8 9.55 -6.03 17.42
N ALA A 9 10.32 -6.42 16.40
CA ALA A 9 10.39 -5.64 15.17
C ALA A 9 8.95 -5.47 14.68
N ARG A 10 8.36 -4.28 14.88
CA ARG A 10 6.98 -4.00 14.47
C ARG A 10 6.96 -3.78 12.96
N GLY A 11 7.02 -4.88 12.20
CA GLY A 11 6.95 -4.89 10.74
C GLY A 11 5.52 -4.78 10.22
N PHE A 12 5.36 -5.00 8.90
CA PHE A 12 4.07 -4.88 8.21
C PHE A 12 3.05 -5.95 8.61
N GLU A 13 3.47 -7.00 9.32
CA GLU A 13 2.61 -8.10 9.79
C GLU A 13 1.47 -7.60 10.70
N GLN A 14 1.71 -6.54 11.47
CA GLN A 14 0.69 -5.95 12.36
C GLN A 14 -0.46 -5.30 11.59
N LEU A 15 -0.27 -5.02 10.30
CA LEU A 15 -1.31 -4.44 9.48
C LEU A 15 -2.33 -5.48 9.00
N VAL A 16 -2.04 -6.78 9.09
CA VAL A 16 -2.92 -7.82 8.54
C VAL A 16 -4.33 -7.71 9.11
N GLU A 17 -4.48 -7.76 10.44
CA GLU A 17 -5.78 -7.61 11.10
C GLU A 17 -6.44 -6.25 10.79
N LEU A 18 -5.63 -5.20 10.66
CA LEU A 18 -6.06 -3.86 10.29
C LEU A 18 -6.30 -3.69 8.79
N LEU A 19 -6.22 -4.72 7.97
CA LEU A 19 -6.48 -4.64 6.53
C LEU A 19 -7.66 -5.53 6.15
N GLU A 20 -8.01 -6.55 6.95
CA GLU A 20 -9.07 -7.52 6.63
C GLU A 20 -10.45 -6.92 6.29
N CYS A 21 -10.84 -5.78 6.87
CA CYS A 21 -12.13 -5.15 6.51
C CYS A 21 -12.06 -4.21 5.29
N ARG A 22 -10.93 -4.17 4.59
CA ARG A 22 -10.74 -3.33 3.39
C ARG A 22 -11.03 -4.17 2.15
N ARG A 23 -11.34 -3.51 1.04
CA ARG A 23 -11.61 -4.21 -0.22
C ARG A 23 -10.37 -4.92 -0.78
N GLY A 24 -9.19 -4.34 -0.55
CA GLY A 24 -7.96 -4.83 -1.09
C GLY A 24 -6.79 -3.93 -0.75
N VAL A 25 -5.58 -4.45 -1.01
CA VAL A 25 -4.31 -3.76 -0.82
C VAL A 25 -3.55 -3.83 -2.13
N VAL A 26 -2.98 -2.71 -2.56
CA VAL A 26 -2.11 -2.66 -3.73
C VAL A 26 -0.75 -2.13 -3.28
N THR A 27 0.29 -2.95 -3.46
CA THR A 27 1.68 -2.58 -3.18
C THR A 27 2.38 -2.16 -4.46
N PHE A 28 3.39 -1.31 -4.35
CA PHE A 28 4.12 -0.81 -5.51
C PHE A 28 5.59 -0.50 -5.19
N GLY A 29 6.41 -0.45 -6.23
CA GLY A 29 7.82 -0.07 -6.14
C GLY A 29 8.71 -1.12 -5.49
N SER A 30 9.97 -0.75 -5.26
CA SER A 30 11.03 -1.59 -4.69
C SER A 30 10.64 -2.27 -3.37
N ALA A 31 10.00 -1.53 -2.47
CA ALA A 31 9.53 -2.03 -1.18
C ALA A 31 8.22 -2.83 -1.29
N GLY A 32 7.47 -2.67 -2.39
CA GLY A 32 6.15 -3.28 -2.60
C GLY A 32 6.17 -4.79 -2.50
N ALA A 33 7.14 -5.43 -3.18
CA ALA A 33 7.29 -6.89 -3.16
C ALA A 33 7.55 -7.46 -1.74
N MET A 34 8.30 -6.73 -0.91
CA MET A 34 8.55 -7.13 0.48
C MET A 34 7.29 -6.99 1.34
N ILE A 35 6.57 -5.87 1.21
CA ILE A 35 5.29 -5.65 1.92
C ILE A 35 4.26 -6.70 1.52
N HIS A 36 4.10 -6.96 0.22
CA HIS A 36 3.18 -7.97 -0.30
C HIS A 36 3.46 -9.35 0.30
N LYS A 37 4.72 -9.81 0.24
CA LYS A 37 5.13 -11.09 0.83
C LYS A 37 4.86 -11.16 2.33
N THR A 38 5.09 -10.06 3.04
CA THR A 38 4.88 -9.96 4.48
C THR A 38 3.40 -10.07 4.83
N LEU A 39 2.52 -9.36 4.10
CA LEU A 39 1.09 -9.39 4.32
C LEU A 39 0.48 -10.76 4.01
N ILE A 40 0.85 -11.35 2.87
CA ILE A 40 0.39 -12.69 2.48
C ILE A 40 0.91 -13.75 3.46
N GLY A 41 2.21 -13.70 3.81
CA GLY A 41 2.81 -14.61 4.80
C GLY A 41 2.22 -14.45 6.21
N GLY A 42 1.75 -13.25 6.54
CA GLY A 42 1.03 -12.93 7.78
C GLY A 42 -0.43 -13.37 7.79
N GLY A 43 -0.94 -13.95 6.71
CA GLY A 43 -2.29 -14.51 6.63
C GLY A 43 -3.37 -13.56 6.13
N LEU A 44 -3.01 -12.47 5.44
CA LEU A 44 -3.99 -11.55 4.84
C LEU A 44 -4.89 -12.29 3.84
N THR A 45 -6.21 -12.22 4.04
CA THR A 45 -7.17 -13.00 3.23
C THR A 45 -7.83 -12.19 2.11
N ILE A 46 -7.80 -10.86 2.19
CA ILE A 46 -8.30 -9.97 1.14
C ILE A 46 -7.35 -9.92 -0.06
N PRO A 47 -7.82 -9.47 -1.24
CA PRO A 47 -6.95 -9.28 -2.39
C PRO A 47 -5.76 -8.35 -2.07
N CYS A 48 -4.55 -8.87 -2.24
CA CYS A 48 -3.30 -8.12 -2.16
C CYS A 48 -2.58 -8.25 -3.50
N ILE A 49 -2.29 -7.14 -4.16
CA ILE A 49 -1.73 -7.14 -5.52
C ILE A 49 -0.43 -6.33 -5.50
N ASP A 50 0.64 -6.92 -6.01
CA ASP A 50 1.92 -6.23 -6.21
C ASP A 50 2.02 -5.66 -7.62
N THR A 51 2.49 -4.41 -7.72
CA THR A 51 2.59 -3.64 -8.98
C THR A 51 3.95 -2.96 -9.08
N THR A 52 4.33 -2.51 -10.27
CA THR A 52 5.70 -2.00 -10.48
C THR A 52 5.86 -0.57 -9.99
N ASN A 53 4.87 0.29 -10.23
CA ASN A 53 4.94 1.73 -10.01
C ASN A 53 3.60 2.29 -9.54
N LEU A 54 3.58 3.56 -9.14
CA LEU A 54 2.37 4.20 -8.61
C LEU A 54 1.22 4.28 -9.62
N GLU A 55 1.52 4.42 -10.92
CA GLU A 55 0.49 4.49 -11.97
C GLU A 55 -0.25 3.16 -12.11
N GLU A 56 0.48 2.05 -12.21
CA GLU A 56 -0.08 0.69 -12.22
C GLU A 56 -0.89 0.44 -10.94
N ALA A 57 -0.39 0.88 -9.79
CA ALA A 57 -1.07 0.72 -8.51
C ALA A 57 -2.43 1.43 -8.48
N VAL A 58 -2.48 2.68 -8.95
CA VAL A 58 -3.72 3.47 -9.02
C VAL A 58 -4.72 2.84 -10.00
N ASN A 59 -4.24 2.37 -11.17
CA ASN A 59 -5.10 1.72 -12.15
C ASN A 59 -5.67 0.40 -11.62
N CYS A 60 -4.85 -0.40 -10.93
CA CYS A 60 -5.31 -1.62 -10.26
C CYS A 60 -6.33 -1.32 -9.16
N ALA A 61 -6.07 -0.34 -8.30
CA ALA A 61 -7.01 0.05 -7.25
C ALA A 61 -8.36 0.52 -7.83
N ARG A 62 -8.36 1.18 -8.99
CA ARG A 62 -9.58 1.60 -9.70
C ARG A 62 -10.43 0.44 -10.19
N THR A 63 -9.81 -0.60 -10.75
CA THR A 63 -10.57 -1.77 -11.23
C THR A 63 -11.19 -2.56 -10.08
N MET A 64 -10.61 -2.47 -8.88
CA MET A 64 -11.15 -3.07 -7.66
C MET A 64 -12.25 -2.21 -7.02
N ALA A 65 -12.10 -0.89 -7.07
CA ALA A 65 -13.00 0.05 -6.41
C ALA A 65 -14.42 0.03 -7.03
N LYS A 66 -15.42 0.19 -6.16
CA LYS A 66 -16.83 0.37 -6.51
C LYS A 66 -17.29 1.78 -6.12
N ALA A 67 -18.44 2.17 -6.65
CA ALA A 67 -19.09 3.42 -6.24
C ALA A 67 -19.27 3.45 -4.71
N GLY A 68 -18.78 4.52 -4.08
CA GLY A 68 -18.79 4.69 -2.62
C GLY A 68 -17.51 4.25 -1.91
N ASP A 69 -16.57 3.57 -2.58
CA ASP A 69 -15.27 3.24 -2.01
C ASP A 69 -14.31 4.45 -2.05
N MET A 70 -13.26 4.37 -1.24
CA MET A 70 -12.14 5.31 -1.23
C MET A 70 -10.84 4.60 -1.59
N ILE A 71 -10.07 5.18 -2.50
CA ILE A 71 -8.68 4.78 -2.76
C ILE A 71 -7.77 5.66 -1.89
N LEU A 72 -7.04 5.04 -0.96
CA LEU A 72 -6.12 5.72 -0.04
C LEU A 72 -4.67 5.39 -0.38
N LEU A 73 -3.85 6.41 -0.63
CA LEU A 73 -2.40 6.26 -0.70
C LEU A 73 -1.80 6.38 0.71
N SER A 74 -1.33 5.27 1.27
CA SER A 74 -0.64 5.20 2.58
C SER A 74 0.60 4.29 2.50
N PRO A 75 1.71 4.76 1.90
CA PRO A 75 2.80 3.90 1.45
C PRO A 75 3.70 3.35 2.57
N GLY A 76 3.61 3.86 3.80
CA GLY A 76 4.35 3.33 4.98
C GLY A 76 5.88 3.39 4.91
N CYS A 77 6.46 3.72 3.75
CA CYS A 77 7.88 3.68 3.43
C CYS A 77 8.38 5.02 2.87
N ALA A 78 9.68 5.27 3.07
CA ALA A 78 10.40 6.38 2.47
C ALA A 78 10.34 6.28 0.93
N SER A 79 10.21 7.43 0.26
CA SER A 79 9.82 7.53 -1.16
C SER A 79 10.98 7.57 -2.15
N PHE A 80 12.22 7.33 -1.71
CA PHE A 80 13.41 7.79 -2.43
C PHE A 80 13.77 7.03 -3.71
N ASP A 81 13.13 5.89 -3.97
CA ASP A 81 13.46 5.05 -5.13
C ASP A 81 12.75 5.50 -6.42
N GLU A 82 11.56 6.12 -6.30
CA GLU A 82 10.73 6.54 -7.44
C GLU A 82 10.41 8.05 -7.44
N PHE A 83 10.49 8.72 -6.27
CA PHE A 83 10.10 10.13 -6.12
C PHE A 83 11.15 10.96 -5.38
N ARG A 84 11.27 12.23 -5.78
CA ARG A 84 12.17 13.21 -5.14
C ARG A 84 11.90 13.37 -3.64
N ASN A 85 10.63 13.32 -3.24
CA ASN A 85 10.15 13.43 -1.87
C ASN A 85 8.69 12.95 -1.78
N PHE A 86 8.13 12.94 -0.56
CA PHE A 86 6.77 12.49 -0.32
C PHE A 86 5.72 13.43 -0.95
N GLU A 87 6.01 14.73 -1.07
CA GLU A 87 5.13 15.70 -1.72
C GLU A 87 5.04 15.46 -3.22
N HIS A 88 6.16 15.14 -3.87
CA HIS A 88 6.19 14.79 -5.29
C HIS A 88 5.34 13.55 -5.55
N ARG A 89 5.48 12.51 -4.72
CA ARG A 89 4.63 11.31 -4.77
C ARG A 89 3.14 11.64 -4.60
N GLY A 90 2.82 12.51 -3.63
CA GLY A 90 1.45 12.96 -3.39
C GLY A 90 0.86 13.73 -4.58
N LYS A 91 1.65 14.59 -5.23
CA LYS A 91 1.24 15.31 -6.45
C LYS A 91 0.95 14.35 -7.60
N VAL A 92 1.84 13.40 -7.86
CA VAL A 92 1.64 12.38 -8.90
C VAL A 92 0.38 11.56 -8.61
N PHE A 93 0.14 11.16 -7.37
CA PHE A 93 -1.11 10.49 -6.99
C PHE A 93 -2.35 11.36 -7.27
N GLN A 94 -2.32 12.65 -6.94
CA GLN A 94 -3.44 13.57 -7.22
C GLN A 94 -3.70 13.73 -8.71
N GLU A 95 -2.63 13.83 -9.52
CA GLU A 95 -2.73 13.92 -10.98
C GLU A 95 -3.34 12.64 -11.55
N LEU A 96 -2.82 11.48 -11.15
CA LEU A 96 -3.35 10.17 -11.54
C LEU A 96 -4.81 10.01 -11.12
N ALA A 97 -5.17 10.42 -9.90
CA ALA A 97 -6.53 10.34 -9.37
C ALA A 97 -7.54 11.19 -10.16
N ARG A 98 -7.09 12.33 -10.71
CA ARG A 98 -7.92 13.23 -11.53
C ARG A 98 -8.00 12.78 -12.99
N SER A 99 -6.93 12.23 -13.57
CA SER A 99 -6.86 11.89 -15.00
C SER A 99 -7.80 10.76 -15.43
N GLY A 100 -8.14 9.85 -14.51
CA GLY A 100 -9.10 8.76 -14.76
C GLY A 100 -10.57 9.14 -14.58
N GLN A 101 -10.88 10.42 -14.32
CA GLN A 101 -12.25 10.93 -14.36
C GLN A 101 -12.61 11.33 -15.79
N SER A 102 -12.69 10.36 -16.69
CA SER A 102 -13.26 10.56 -18.02
C SER A 102 -14.56 9.77 -18.11
N ALA A 103 -15.67 10.53 -18.10
CA ALA A 103 -17.05 10.21 -18.49
C ALA A 103 -17.70 8.92 -17.92
#